data_AF-A0A496XCZ1-F1
#
_entry.id   AF-A0A496XCZ1-F1
#
_cell.length_a   1.000
_cell.length_b   1.000
_cell.length_c   1.000
_cell.angle_alpha   90.00
_cell.angle_beta   90.00
_cell.angle_gamma   90.00
#
_symmetry.space_group_name_H-M   'P 1'
#
loop_
_entity.id
_entity.type
_entity.pdbx_description
1 polymer ?
#
loop_
_entity_poly.entity_id
_entity_poly.type
_entity_poly.pdbx_seq_one_letter_code
_entity_poly.pdbx_strand_id
1 'polypeptide(L)'
;MASSDSLSMAFKFQTIDFYGLLAVANSGGDFYRTPLWYAWKLLQTKANLVEGSPMFQTAVQPLNTKLDVFAVGDPDHPRIILINRSFDARSIELTLGGLGSTVKNPIANRYVFDEDRSAQFIGPAAVGSPLRGEFSDAPAISPRDIALERVDEFWLAANGVDYRLQVECGPISITVLDVVSGPPAAIIEGAITNGMARLVVDASAPAYGYFPKSTTNLMDGTWGSVAHSDDGVHPFLVTNLNYSTMEGTNQVIYVEATGSQGFFRIGGAE
;
A
#
# COMPACT_ATOMS: atom_id res chain seq x y z
N MET A 1 1.95 -28.03 -4.94
CA MET A 1 1.29 -28.42 -6.23
C MET A 1 -0.23 -28.32 -6.14
N ALA A 2 -0.76 -27.16 -6.51
CA ALA A 2 -2.10 -26.98 -7.05
C ALA A 2 -1.97 -25.86 -8.11
N SER A 3 -2.22 -26.18 -9.38
CA SER A 3 -2.28 -25.15 -10.43
C SER A 3 -3.39 -24.16 -10.07
N SER A 4 -3.18 -22.88 -10.36
CA SER A 4 -4.09 -21.77 -9.99
C SER A 4 -5.56 -22.04 -10.37
N ASP A 5 -5.83 -22.87 -11.38
CA ASP A 5 -7.17 -23.28 -11.78
C ASP A 5 -7.89 -24.18 -10.76
N SER A 6 -7.19 -25.12 -10.13
CA SER A 6 -7.81 -26.08 -9.18
C SER A 6 -8.24 -25.43 -7.87
N LEU A 7 -7.49 -24.44 -7.38
CA LEU A 7 -7.83 -23.61 -6.21
C LEU A 7 -8.87 -22.53 -6.55
N SER A 8 -8.81 -21.95 -7.75
CA SER A 8 -9.84 -21.02 -8.25
C SER A 8 -11.21 -21.69 -8.37
N MET A 9 -11.26 -22.98 -8.73
CA MET A 9 -12.47 -23.79 -8.68
C MET A 9 -12.91 -24.15 -7.26
N ALA A 10 -11.99 -24.37 -6.32
CA ALA A 10 -12.32 -24.68 -4.93
C ALA A 10 -13.00 -23.54 -4.15
N PHE A 11 -12.93 -22.30 -4.66
CA PHE A 11 -13.61 -21.14 -4.07
C PHE A 11 -14.78 -20.61 -4.91
N LYS A 12 -14.98 -21.18 -6.09
CA LYS A 12 -16.13 -20.93 -6.97
C LYS A 12 -17.08 -22.11 -6.80
N PHE A 13 -18.19 -21.91 -6.11
CA PHE A 13 -19.10 -23.02 -5.81
C PHE A 13 -20.36 -22.97 -6.69
N GLN A 14 -20.87 -24.15 -7.04
CA GLN A 14 -22.31 -24.38 -7.05
C GLN A 14 -22.73 -24.58 -5.59
N THR A 15 -23.81 -23.94 -5.16
CA THR A 15 -24.23 -23.62 -3.77
C THR A 15 -24.40 -24.76 -2.74
N ILE A 16 -23.77 -25.93 -2.91
CA ILE A 16 -24.02 -27.14 -2.11
C ILE A 16 -22.98 -27.41 -1.00
N ASP A 17 -21.79 -26.79 -0.99
CA ASP A 17 -20.68 -27.34 -0.18
C ASP A 17 -20.33 -26.65 1.16
N PHE A 18 -21.15 -25.75 1.72
CA PHE A 18 -20.75 -25.11 3.00
C PHE A 18 -20.99 -25.94 4.28
N TYR A 19 -21.38 -27.21 4.19
CA TYR A 19 -21.51 -28.10 5.37
C TYR A 19 -21.14 -29.58 5.13
N GLY A 20 -20.17 -29.88 4.26
CA GLY A 20 -19.54 -31.22 4.23
C GLY A 20 -20.41 -32.37 3.72
N LEU A 21 -21.20 -32.16 2.66
CA LEU A 21 -21.93 -33.23 1.97
C LEU A 21 -21.53 -33.31 0.50
N LEU A 22 -20.73 -34.32 0.18
CA LEU A 22 -20.45 -34.78 -1.19
C LEU A 22 -21.76 -35.18 -1.89
N ALA A 23 -22.36 -34.34 -2.74
CA ALA A 23 -23.23 -34.78 -3.85
C ALA A 23 -23.77 -33.68 -4.79
N VAL A 24 -23.45 -33.87 -6.07
CA VAL A 24 -24.26 -33.66 -7.31
C VAL A 24 -24.51 -32.22 -7.81
N ALA A 25 -23.85 -31.96 -8.95
CA ALA A 25 -24.04 -30.84 -9.85
C ALA A 25 -25.49 -30.69 -10.34
N ASN A 26 -25.95 -29.44 -10.49
CA ASN A 26 -27.17 -29.14 -11.25
C ASN A 26 -26.84 -28.49 -12.60
N SER A 27 -27.72 -28.78 -13.55
CA SER A 27 -27.60 -28.69 -15.01
C SER A 27 -27.67 -27.27 -15.62
N GLY A 28 -27.08 -26.27 -14.95
CA GLY A 28 -26.85 -24.93 -15.49
C GLY A 28 -25.55 -24.39 -14.88
N GLY A 29 -24.51 -24.26 -15.71
CA GLY A 29 -23.09 -24.15 -15.31
C GLY A 29 -22.63 -22.84 -14.66
N ASP A 30 -23.48 -22.16 -13.89
CA ASP A 30 -23.14 -20.87 -13.29
C ASP A 30 -22.51 -21.07 -11.90
N PHE A 31 -21.28 -20.58 -11.76
CA PHE A 31 -20.52 -20.58 -10.50
C PHE A 31 -20.67 -19.24 -9.79
N TYR A 32 -20.90 -19.26 -8.47
CA TYR A 32 -21.02 -18.05 -7.66
C TYR A 32 -19.72 -17.76 -6.93
N ARG A 33 -19.32 -16.48 -6.90
CA ARG A 33 -18.21 -16.00 -6.07
C ARG A 33 -18.73 -15.82 -4.66
N THR A 34 -18.09 -16.48 -3.69
CA THR A 34 -18.44 -16.36 -2.27
C THR A 34 -17.56 -15.30 -1.60
N PRO A 35 -17.91 -14.79 -0.40
CA PRO A 35 -17.00 -13.93 0.37
C PRO A 35 -15.61 -14.55 0.53
N LEU A 36 -15.53 -15.87 0.72
CA LEU A 36 -14.25 -16.58 0.82
C LEU A 36 -13.41 -16.50 -0.47
N TRP A 37 -14.05 -16.50 -1.64
CA TRP A 37 -13.37 -16.27 -2.92
C TRP A 37 -12.71 -14.89 -2.96
N TYR A 38 -13.41 -13.84 -2.52
CA TYR A 38 -12.88 -12.48 -2.49
C TYR A 38 -11.71 -12.35 -1.51
N ALA A 39 -11.86 -12.89 -0.29
CA ALA A 39 -10.80 -12.95 0.70
C ALA A 39 -9.54 -13.65 0.16
N TRP A 40 -9.71 -14.81 -0.46
CA TRP A 40 -8.60 -15.56 -1.04
C TRP A 40 -7.96 -14.83 -2.22
N LYS A 41 -8.77 -14.28 -3.12
CA LYS A 41 -8.29 -13.53 -4.28
C LYS A 41 -7.51 -12.29 -3.87
N LEU A 42 -7.96 -11.59 -2.83
CA LEU A 42 -7.26 -10.46 -2.23
C LEU A 42 -5.86 -10.89 -1.76
N LEU A 43 -5.76 -11.97 -0.97
CA LEU A 43 -4.48 -12.48 -0.47
C LEU A 43 -3.53 -12.90 -1.61
N GLN A 44 -4.03 -13.60 -2.62
CA GLN A 44 -3.19 -14.03 -3.75
C GLN A 44 -2.74 -12.87 -4.62
N THR A 45 -3.64 -11.94 -4.95
CA THR A 45 -3.34 -10.91 -5.97
C THR A 45 -2.72 -9.65 -5.40
N LYS A 46 -3.08 -9.26 -4.18
CA LYS A 46 -2.60 -8.03 -3.56
C LYS A 46 -1.53 -8.27 -2.52
N ALA A 47 -1.65 -9.35 -1.73
CA ALA A 47 -0.58 -9.71 -0.79
C ALA A 47 0.51 -10.57 -1.43
N ASN A 48 0.32 -11.06 -2.67
CA ASN A 48 1.20 -12.02 -3.32
C ASN A 48 1.49 -13.24 -2.42
N LEU A 49 0.47 -13.68 -1.67
CA LEU A 49 0.56 -14.84 -0.81
C LEU A 49 0.38 -16.11 -1.66
N VAL A 50 1.50 -16.69 -2.09
CA VAL A 50 1.57 -17.90 -2.91
C VAL A 50 2.51 -18.93 -2.26
N GLU A 51 2.48 -20.16 -2.76
CA GLU A 51 3.38 -21.23 -2.29
C GLU A 51 4.85 -20.78 -2.45
N GLY A 52 5.61 -20.76 -1.35
CA GLY A 52 7.00 -20.32 -1.33
C GLY A 52 7.23 -18.81 -1.10
N SER A 53 6.18 -18.01 -0.89
CA SER A 53 6.36 -16.59 -0.54
C SER A 53 7.18 -16.46 0.75
N PRO A 54 8.26 -15.65 0.76
CA PRO A 54 9.01 -15.38 1.98
C PRO A 54 8.11 -14.66 3.00
N MET A 55 8.26 -15.02 4.28
CA MET A 55 7.53 -14.39 5.37
C MET A 55 8.48 -13.61 6.26
N PHE A 56 8.07 -12.41 6.67
CA PHE A 56 8.77 -11.61 7.65
C PHE A 56 8.32 -11.94 9.07
N GLN A 57 9.18 -11.62 10.02
CA GLN A 57 8.81 -11.68 11.42
C GLN A 57 7.77 -10.59 11.73
N THR A 58 6.66 -11.00 12.33
CA THR A 58 5.62 -10.10 12.84
C THR A 58 5.40 -10.35 14.32
N ALA A 59 5.02 -9.30 15.04
CA ALA A 59 4.64 -9.38 16.44
C ALA A 59 3.42 -8.49 16.69
N VAL A 60 2.49 -8.97 17.52
CA VAL A 60 1.29 -8.23 17.91
C VAL A 60 1.33 -8.02 19.42
N GLN A 61 1.12 -6.79 19.85
CA GLN A 61 1.01 -6.43 21.25
C GLN A 61 -0.22 -5.54 21.49
N PRO A 62 -0.99 -5.76 22.57
CA PRO A 62 -0.90 -6.91 23.48
C PRO A 62 -1.24 -8.24 22.78
N LEU A 63 -0.88 -9.36 23.39
CA LEU A 63 -1.23 -10.69 22.89
C LEU A 63 -2.75 -10.95 23.04
N ASN A 64 -3.29 -11.88 22.25
CA ASN A 64 -4.69 -12.33 22.30
C ASN A 64 -5.75 -11.28 21.90
N THR A 65 -5.48 -10.51 20.86
CA THR A 65 -6.30 -9.38 20.41
C THR A 65 -7.35 -9.75 19.36
N LYS A 66 -7.58 -11.04 19.06
CA LYS A 66 -8.36 -11.46 17.86
C LYS A 66 -7.87 -10.79 16.55
N LEU A 67 -6.64 -10.30 16.56
CA LEU A 67 -5.96 -9.68 15.42
C LEU A 67 -4.78 -10.57 15.08
N ASP A 68 -4.71 -11.01 13.83
CA ASP A 68 -3.55 -11.72 13.32
C ASP A 68 -2.84 -10.82 12.30
N VAL A 69 -1.50 -10.82 12.34
CA VAL A 69 -0.66 -10.01 11.47
C VAL A 69 0.38 -10.88 10.80
N PHE A 70 0.43 -10.82 9.48
CA PHE A 70 1.45 -11.49 8.67
C PHE A 70 2.11 -10.47 7.76
N ALA A 71 3.36 -10.71 7.38
CA ALA A 71 4.04 -9.91 6.38
C ALA A 71 4.79 -10.84 5.43
N VAL A 72 4.72 -10.56 4.14
CA VAL A 72 5.27 -11.40 3.06
C VAL A 72 5.97 -10.57 2.00
N GLY A 73 6.81 -11.20 1.19
CA GLY A 73 7.52 -10.57 0.08
C GLY A 73 9.01 -10.40 0.36
N ASP A 74 9.58 -9.30 -0.12
CA ASP A 74 10.98 -8.95 0.05
C ASP A 74 11.11 -7.53 0.65
N PRO A 75 12.28 -7.15 1.19
CA PRO A 75 12.46 -5.85 1.83
C PRO A 75 12.15 -4.65 0.93
N ASP A 76 12.24 -4.81 -0.39
CA ASP A 76 11.98 -3.74 -1.36
C ASP A 76 10.49 -3.66 -1.75
N HIS A 77 9.70 -4.71 -1.46
CA HIS A 77 8.27 -4.76 -1.75
C HIS A 77 7.49 -5.64 -0.74
N PRO A 78 7.45 -5.25 0.55
CA PRO A 78 6.74 -6.02 1.55
C PRO A 78 5.23 -5.79 1.48
N ARG A 79 4.46 -6.84 1.74
CA ARG A 79 3.01 -6.77 1.93
C ARG A 79 2.64 -7.18 3.34
N ILE A 80 1.84 -6.37 4.01
CA ILE A 80 1.34 -6.66 5.35
C ILE A 80 -0.12 -7.10 5.25
N ILE A 81 -0.47 -8.16 5.94
CA ILE A 81 -1.82 -8.72 6.03
C ILE A 81 -2.27 -8.59 7.48
N LEU A 82 -3.33 -7.84 7.71
CA LEU A 82 -4.00 -7.69 9.00
C LEU A 82 -5.34 -8.41 8.92
N ILE A 83 -5.62 -9.31 9.85
CA ILE A 83 -6.89 -10.04 9.94
C ILE A 83 -7.55 -9.69 11.26
N ASN A 84 -8.58 -8.86 11.22
CA ASN A 84 -9.40 -8.58 12.39
C ASN A 84 -10.52 -9.63 12.48
N ARG A 85 -10.43 -10.54 13.45
CA ARG A 85 -11.48 -11.54 13.74
C ARG A 85 -12.48 -11.07 14.81
N SER A 86 -12.39 -9.82 15.25
CA SER A 86 -13.35 -9.21 16.16
C SER A 86 -14.59 -8.76 15.41
N PHE A 87 -15.73 -8.75 16.10
CA PHE A 87 -16.97 -8.13 15.60
C PHE A 87 -16.97 -6.59 15.74
N ASP A 88 -15.88 -6.04 16.26
CA ASP A 88 -15.69 -4.61 16.46
C ASP A 88 -14.54 -4.12 15.57
N ALA A 89 -14.66 -2.89 15.07
CA ALA A 89 -13.56 -2.21 14.41
C ALA A 89 -12.38 -1.98 15.37
N ARG A 90 -11.17 -1.96 14.82
CA ARG A 90 -9.93 -1.80 15.58
C ARG A 90 -9.00 -0.81 14.90
N SER A 91 -8.51 0.15 15.68
CA SER A 91 -7.40 1.01 15.32
C SER A 91 -6.08 0.32 15.67
N ILE A 92 -5.17 0.20 14.70
CA ILE A 92 -3.91 -0.52 14.84
C ILE A 92 -2.78 0.44 14.51
N GLU A 93 -1.87 0.63 15.46
CA GLU A 93 -0.57 1.25 15.17
C GLU A 93 0.39 0.18 14.67
N LEU A 94 0.88 0.35 13.45
CA LEU A 94 1.83 -0.54 12.81
C LEU A 94 3.20 0.14 12.74
N THR A 95 4.23 -0.57 13.20
CA THR A 95 5.63 -0.17 13.02
C THR A 95 6.30 -1.13 12.04
N LEU A 96 6.94 -0.58 11.01
CA LEU A 96 7.59 -1.30 9.93
C LEU A 96 9.09 -0.97 9.94
N GLY A 97 9.91 -1.96 10.26
CA GLY A 97 11.36 -1.86 10.21
C GLY A 97 11.95 -2.67 9.05
N GLY A 98 13.19 -2.35 8.67
CA GLY A 98 13.97 -3.15 7.73
C GLY A 98 13.50 -3.09 6.28
N LEU A 99 12.86 -2.00 5.86
CA LEU A 99 12.62 -1.74 4.44
C LEU A 99 13.96 -1.63 3.69
N GLY A 100 14.00 -2.18 2.48
CA GLY A 100 15.18 -2.13 1.62
C GLY A 100 15.52 -0.70 1.22
N SER A 101 16.81 -0.43 0.96
CA SER A 101 17.29 0.91 0.65
C SER A 101 16.75 1.46 -0.68
N THR A 102 16.14 0.62 -1.51
CA THR A 102 15.51 1.03 -2.77
C THR A 102 14.11 1.61 -2.56
N VAL A 103 13.47 1.35 -1.41
CA VAL A 103 12.15 1.87 -1.10
C VAL A 103 12.26 3.33 -0.67
N LYS A 104 12.00 4.23 -1.60
CA LYS A 104 12.06 5.68 -1.35
C LYS A 104 10.66 6.22 -1.09
N ASN A 105 10.52 6.98 -0.01
CA ASN A 105 9.26 7.61 0.40
C ASN A 105 8.10 6.62 0.45
N PRO A 106 8.21 5.57 1.28
CA PRO A 106 7.28 4.45 1.21
C PRO A 106 5.83 4.89 1.39
N ILE A 107 4.97 4.32 0.55
CA ILE A 107 3.51 4.39 0.68
C ILE A 107 2.97 2.99 0.86
N ALA A 108 1.88 2.86 1.63
CA ALA A 108 1.11 1.63 1.74
C ALA A 108 -0.21 1.79 1.00
N ASN A 109 -0.39 1.05 -0.10
CA ASN A 109 -1.67 0.93 -0.77
C ASN A 109 -2.55 -0.04 0.01
N ARG A 110 -3.73 0.39 0.44
CA ARG A 110 -4.63 -0.46 1.22
C ARG A 110 -5.71 -1.09 0.35
N TYR A 111 -5.90 -2.37 0.57
CA TYR A 111 -6.97 -3.20 0.01
C TYR A 111 -7.69 -3.88 1.17
N VAL A 112 -9.02 -3.94 1.11
CA VAL A 112 -9.84 -4.45 2.22
C VAL A 112 -10.87 -5.43 1.69
N PHE A 113 -10.99 -6.54 2.40
CA PHE A 113 -12.13 -7.42 2.38
C PHE A 113 -12.91 -7.24 3.69
N ASP A 114 -14.20 -6.90 3.57
CA ASP A 114 -15.18 -6.75 4.64
C ASP A 114 -16.58 -7.09 4.10
N GLU A 115 -17.62 -6.93 4.92
CA GLU A 115 -19.01 -7.19 4.53
C GLU A 115 -19.43 -6.38 3.29
N ASP A 116 -19.08 -5.09 3.24
CA ASP A 116 -19.45 -4.17 2.16
C ASP A 116 -18.68 -4.44 0.85
N ARG A 117 -17.49 -5.03 0.94
CA ARG A 117 -16.61 -5.35 -0.18
C ARG A 117 -16.56 -6.84 -0.49
N SER A 118 -17.66 -7.54 -0.19
CA SER A 118 -17.81 -8.96 -0.49
C SER A 118 -19.13 -9.25 -1.21
N ALA A 119 -19.31 -10.50 -1.63
CA ALA A 119 -20.56 -10.95 -2.22
C ALA A 119 -21.65 -10.99 -1.15
N GLN A 120 -22.70 -10.16 -1.29
CA GLN A 120 -23.82 -10.12 -0.36
C GLN A 120 -24.83 -11.21 -0.68
N PHE A 121 -25.37 -11.88 0.33
CA PHE A 121 -26.43 -12.86 0.11
C PHE A 121 -27.73 -12.16 -0.31
N ILE A 122 -28.22 -12.42 -1.53
CA ILE A 122 -29.43 -11.81 -2.08
C ILE A 122 -30.68 -12.58 -1.65
N GLY A 123 -30.59 -13.91 -1.58
CA GLY A 123 -31.74 -14.75 -1.26
C GLY A 123 -31.62 -16.14 -1.85
N PRO A 124 -32.60 -17.02 -1.60
CA PRO A 124 -32.56 -18.36 -2.13
C PRO A 124 -32.85 -18.39 -3.63
N ALA A 125 -32.12 -19.20 -4.41
CA ALA A 125 -32.27 -19.27 -5.88
C ALA A 125 -33.67 -19.75 -6.34
N ALA A 126 -34.48 -20.31 -5.43
CA ALA A 126 -35.90 -20.59 -5.65
C ALA A 126 -36.66 -20.69 -4.31
N VAL A 127 -37.90 -20.21 -4.30
CA VAL A 127 -38.81 -20.32 -3.13
C VAL A 127 -39.01 -21.80 -2.79
N GLY A 128 -38.67 -22.18 -1.55
CA GLY A 128 -38.80 -23.56 -1.04
C GLY A 128 -37.63 -24.49 -1.35
N SER A 129 -36.55 -24.00 -1.98
CA SER A 129 -35.33 -24.81 -2.18
C SER A 129 -34.45 -24.77 -0.93
N PRO A 130 -34.15 -25.92 -0.29
CA PRO A 130 -33.29 -25.97 0.89
C PRO A 130 -31.79 -25.79 0.59
N LEU A 131 -31.40 -25.59 -0.68
CA LEU A 131 -30.03 -25.86 -1.13
C LEU A 131 -29.34 -24.72 -1.89
N ARG A 132 -29.92 -23.51 -1.98
CA ARG A 132 -29.36 -22.49 -2.88
C ARG A 132 -29.49 -21.09 -2.34
N GLY A 133 -28.38 -20.36 -2.34
CA GLY A 133 -28.28 -18.94 -2.06
C GLY A 133 -27.63 -18.22 -3.22
N GLU A 134 -28.24 -17.16 -3.72
CA GLU A 134 -27.65 -16.24 -4.68
C GLU A 134 -26.86 -15.17 -3.94
N PHE A 135 -25.72 -14.79 -4.50
CA PHE A 135 -24.89 -13.71 -3.99
C PHE A 135 -24.80 -12.58 -5.02
N SER A 136 -24.70 -11.34 -4.54
CA SER A 136 -24.36 -10.18 -5.36
C SER A 136 -23.01 -10.43 -6.03
N ASP A 137 -22.84 -9.88 -7.22
CA ASP A 137 -21.58 -9.96 -7.98
C ASP A 137 -21.16 -11.37 -8.45
N ALA A 138 -22.14 -12.27 -8.61
CA ALA A 138 -21.99 -13.45 -9.44
C ALA A 138 -21.54 -13.06 -10.87
N PRO A 139 -20.73 -13.88 -11.56
CA PRO A 139 -20.18 -13.55 -12.88
C PRO A 139 -21.24 -13.27 -13.97
N ALA A 140 -22.49 -13.72 -13.80
CA ALA A 140 -23.60 -13.38 -14.68
C ALA A 140 -24.20 -11.97 -14.40
N ILE A 141 -23.95 -11.40 -13.22
CA ILE A 141 -24.58 -10.18 -12.69
C ILE A 141 -23.61 -9.00 -12.65
N SER A 142 -22.31 -9.22 -12.42
CA SER A 142 -21.33 -8.13 -12.30
C SER A 142 -19.87 -8.61 -12.45
N PRO A 143 -19.01 -7.95 -13.25
CA PRO A 143 -17.58 -8.22 -13.30
C PRO A 143 -16.80 -7.57 -12.14
N ARG A 144 -17.49 -7.00 -11.14
CA ARG A 144 -16.88 -6.09 -10.16
C ARG A 144 -16.05 -6.87 -9.13
N ASP A 145 -14.75 -6.61 -9.14
CA ASP A 145 -13.78 -7.14 -8.18
C ASP A 145 -13.58 -6.14 -7.03
N ILE A 146 -14.66 -5.75 -6.33
CA ILE A 146 -14.66 -4.63 -5.37
C ILE A 146 -13.65 -4.79 -4.21
N ALA A 147 -13.36 -6.03 -3.79
CA ALA A 147 -12.32 -6.32 -2.80
C ALA A 147 -10.88 -6.09 -3.32
N LEU A 148 -10.69 -6.06 -4.65
CA LEU A 148 -9.38 -5.86 -5.29
C LEU A 148 -9.13 -4.40 -5.66
N GLU A 149 -10.15 -3.55 -5.54
CA GLU A 149 -10.01 -2.11 -5.73
C GLU A 149 -9.29 -1.50 -4.53
N ARG A 150 -8.29 -0.66 -4.81
CA ARG A 150 -7.59 0.08 -3.78
C ARG A 150 -8.59 0.97 -3.03
N VAL A 151 -8.59 0.86 -1.71
CA VAL A 151 -9.46 1.66 -0.83
C VAL A 151 -8.91 3.07 -0.73
N ASP A 152 -7.63 3.16 -0.35
CA ASP A 152 -6.87 4.38 -0.15
C ASP A 152 -5.37 4.06 -0.06
N GLU A 153 -4.58 5.07 0.31
CA GLU A 153 -3.13 5.00 0.47
C GLU A 153 -2.70 5.73 1.74
N PHE A 154 -1.64 5.23 2.38
CA PHE A 154 -1.02 5.84 3.55
C PHE A 154 0.41 6.22 3.26
N TRP A 155 0.79 7.44 3.64
CA TRP A 155 2.19 7.83 3.73
C TRP A 155 2.78 7.28 5.02
N LEU A 156 3.90 6.58 4.90
CA LEU A 156 4.60 6.06 6.06
C LEU A 156 5.42 7.17 6.69
N ALA A 157 5.19 7.44 7.97
CA ALA A 157 5.95 8.45 8.71
C ALA A 157 7.26 7.83 9.18
N ALA A 158 8.39 8.47 8.84
CA ALA A 158 9.68 8.06 9.35
C ALA A 158 9.75 8.25 10.87
N ASN A 159 10.22 7.24 11.59
CA ASN A 159 10.40 7.21 13.03
C ASN A 159 11.78 6.59 13.34
N GLY A 160 12.84 7.36 13.08
CA GLY A 160 14.21 6.85 13.15
C GLY A 160 14.50 5.93 11.97
N VAL A 161 14.84 4.67 12.25
CA VAL A 161 15.09 3.63 11.23
C VAL A 161 13.83 2.86 10.82
N ASP A 162 12.73 3.07 11.54
CA ASP A 162 11.45 2.41 11.30
C ASP A 162 10.44 3.41 10.72
N TYR A 163 9.35 2.87 10.21
CA TYR A 163 8.21 3.62 9.73
C TYR A 163 6.98 3.32 10.59
N ARG A 164 6.14 4.33 10.82
CA ARG A 164 4.88 4.18 11.54
C ARG A 164 3.70 4.56 10.66
N LEU A 165 2.60 3.83 10.84
CA LEU A 165 1.31 4.15 10.25
C LEU A 165 0.17 3.63 11.13
N GLN A 166 -0.96 4.32 11.10
CA GLN A 166 -2.17 3.94 11.82
C GLN A 166 -3.19 3.40 10.82
N VAL A 167 -3.73 2.20 11.07
CA VAL A 167 -4.73 1.55 10.21
C VAL A 167 -5.98 1.26 10.99
N GLU A 168 -7.11 1.70 10.44
CA GLU A 168 -8.42 1.22 10.88
C GLU A 168 -8.76 -0.08 10.15
N CYS A 169 -9.00 -1.14 10.92
CA CYS A 169 -9.52 -2.41 10.41
C CYS A 169 -10.98 -2.55 10.84
N GLY A 170 -11.87 -2.74 9.86
CA GLY A 170 -13.28 -3.01 10.10
C GLY A 170 -13.51 -4.31 10.88
N PRO A 171 -14.74 -4.55 11.36
CA PRO A 171 -15.10 -5.82 11.98
C PRO A 171 -15.01 -6.95 10.94
N ILE A 172 -14.50 -8.13 11.36
CA ILE A 172 -14.35 -9.33 10.52
C ILE A 172 -13.79 -8.98 9.14
N SER A 173 -12.56 -8.46 9.12
CA SER A 173 -11.95 -7.92 7.90
C SER A 173 -10.56 -8.51 7.64
N ILE A 174 -10.17 -8.51 6.37
CA ILE A 174 -8.79 -8.72 5.94
C ILE A 174 -8.33 -7.43 5.26
N THR A 175 -7.28 -6.83 5.81
CA THR A 175 -6.64 -5.65 5.26
C THR A 175 -5.27 -6.04 4.71
N VAL A 176 -5.01 -5.75 3.45
CA VAL A 176 -3.70 -5.89 2.83
C VAL A 176 -3.12 -4.50 2.59
N LEU A 177 -1.90 -4.29 3.09
CA LEU A 177 -1.09 -3.12 2.81
C LEU A 177 0.04 -3.52 1.88
N ASP A 178 0.03 -2.99 0.67
CA ASP A 178 1.08 -3.21 -0.33
C ASP A 178 2.05 -2.01 -0.30
N VAL A 179 3.24 -2.23 0.26
CA VAL A 179 4.23 -1.17 0.48
C VAL A 179 5.11 -1.03 -0.75
N VAL A 180 5.11 0.18 -1.32
CA VAL A 180 5.87 0.52 -2.52
C VAL A 180 6.57 1.86 -2.35
N SER A 181 7.52 2.16 -3.23
CA SER A 181 8.10 3.50 -3.29
C SER A 181 7.03 4.53 -3.69
N GLY A 182 7.03 5.66 -3.00
CA GLY A 182 6.20 6.80 -3.36
C GLY A 182 6.66 7.46 -4.66
N PRO A 183 5.81 8.27 -5.30
CA PRO A 183 6.20 9.07 -6.46
C PRO A 183 7.44 9.93 -6.18
N PRO A 184 8.34 10.09 -7.18
CA PRO A 184 9.45 11.02 -7.07
C PRO A 184 8.92 12.46 -7.04
N ALA A 185 9.63 13.34 -6.33
CA ALA A 185 9.40 14.78 -6.43
C ALA A 185 10.13 15.36 -7.64
N ALA A 186 9.61 16.46 -8.16
CA ALA A 186 10.16 17.14 -9.32
C ALA A 186 10.49 18.60 -9.01
N ILE A 187 11.61 19.10 -9.54
CA ILE A 187 11.87 20.54 -9.60
C ILE A 187 11.08 21.06 -10.80
N ILE A 188 10.08 21.89 -10.56
CA ILE A 188 9.17 22.41 -11.60
C ILE A 188 9.55 23.83 -12.05
N GLU A 189 10.27 24.55 -11.21
CA GLU A 189 10.79 25.88 -11.52
C GLU A 189 12.13 26.09 -10.82
N GLY A 190 13.05 26.81 -11.48
CA GLY A 190 14.34 27.14 -10.92
C GLY A 190 14.83 28.50 -11.41
N ALA A 191 15.33 29.33 -10.50
CA ALA A 191 15.93 30.61 -10.82
C ALA A 191 17.21 30.80 -10.04
N ILE A 192 18.26 31.33 -10.69
CA ILE A 192 19.53 31.66 -10.02
C ILE A 192 19.59 33.17 -9.82
N THR A 193 19.82 33.61 -8.59
CA THR A 193 20.01 35.02 -8.27
C THR A 193 20.98 35.14 -7.10
N ASN A 194 21.95 36.07 -7.21
CA ASN A 194 22.95 36.35 -6.17
C ASN A 194 23.69 35.10 -5.68
N GLY A 195 24.00 34.16 -6.58
CA GLY A 195 24.72 32.94 -6.23
C GLY A 195 23.89 31.89 -5.48
N MET A 196 22.56 32.02 -5.46
CA MET A 196 21.65 31.01 -4.94
C MET A 196 20.71 30.54 -6.04
N ALA A 197 20.37 29.26 -6.04
CA ALA A 197 19.29 28.73 -6.84
C ALA A 197 18.04 28.59 -5.97
N ARG A 198 17.00 29.35 -6.30
CA ARG A 198 15.63 29.13 -5.80
C ARG A 198 15.01 28.02 -6.62
N LEU A 199 14.58 26.95 -5.97
CA LEU A 199 13.96 25.78 -6.60
C LEU A 199 12.54 25.62 -6.06
N VAL A 200 11.56 25.53 -6.97
CA VAL A 200 10.18 25.17 -6.63
C VAL A 200 10.02 23.68 -6.90
N VAL A 201 9.62 22.96 -5.86
CA VAL A 201 9.51 21.50 -5.84
C VAL A 201 8.05 21.09 -5.75
N ASP A 202 7.61 20.34 -6.75
CA ASP A 202 6.38 19.57 -6.69
C ASP A 202 6.67 18.26 -5.94
N ALA A 203 6.13 18.16 -4.73
CA ALA A 203 6.26 17.04 -3.83
C ALA A 203 4.87 16.41 -3.65
N SER A 204 4.60 15.32 -4.37
CA SER A 204 3.34 14.60 -4.26
C SER A 204 3.21 13.84 -2.92
N ALA A 205 4.34 13.59 -2.23
CA ALA A 205 4.42 13.11 -0.85
C ALA A 205 4.53 14.23 0.18
N PRO A 206 4.27 13.93 1.48
CA PRO A 206 4.71 14.76 2.58
C PRO A 206 6.20 15.12 2.47
N ALA A 207 6.50 16.39 2.74
CA ALA A 207 7.81 16.99 2.52
C ALA A 207 8.95 16.29 3.29
N TYR A 208 8.65 15.61 4.39
CA TYR A 208 9.65 14.89 5.20
C TYR A 208 10.36 13.74 4.46
N GLY A 209 9.76 13.20 3.39
CA GLY A 209 10.37 12.13 2.62
C GLY A 209 11.44 12.62 1.64
N TYR A 210 11.39 13.88 1.23
CA TYR A 210 12.22 14.37 0.14
C TYR A 210 13.45 15.13 0.62
N PHE A 211 14.58 14.90 -0.05
CA PHE A 211 15.86 15.53 0.28
C PHE A 211 16.49 16.14 -0.97
N PRO A 212 16.93 17.41 -0.91
CA PRO A 212 17.72 18.01 -1.98
C PRO A 212 19.04 17.25 -2.18
N LYS A 213 19.39 17.02 -3.45
CA LYS A 213 20.64 16.37 -3.84
C LYS A 213 21.33 17.17 -4.93
N SER A 214 22.65 17.14 -4.95
CA SER A 214 23.47 17.78 -5.98
C SER A 214 24.53 16.85 -6.56
N THR A 215 24.93 17.11 -7.80
CA THR A 215 26.12 16.52 -8.43
C THR A 215 26.80 17.55 -9.33
N THR A 216 28.11 17.46 -9.49
CA THR A 216 28.86 18.28 -10.45
C THR A 216 28.98 17.61 -11.82
N ASN A 217 28.58 16.35 -11.94
CA ASN A 217 28.70 15.58 -13.18
C ASN A 217 27.59 14.53 -13.29
N LEU A 218 26.70 14.71 -14.26
CA LEU A 218 25.60 13.77 -14.52
C LEU A 218 26.10 12.38 -14.95
N MET A 219 27.30 12.27 -15.49
CA MET A 219 27.86 10.99 -15.97
C MET A 219 28.30 10.07 -14.83
N ASP A 220 28.59 10.63 -13.64
CA ASP A 220 29.06 9.84 -12.49
C ASP A 220 27.92 9.10 -11.80
N GLY A 221 26.66 9.43 -12.11
CA GLY A 221 25.44 8.82 -11.54
C GLY A 221 25.29 9.00 -10.02
N THR A 222 26.27 9.63 -9.38
CA THR A 222 26.37 9.78 -7.93
C THR A 222 25.86 11.15 -7.52
N TRP A 223 25.00 11.18 -6.52
CA TRP A 223 24.34 12.38 -6.03
C TRP A 223 24.59 12.52 -4.53
N GLY A 224 25.20 13.62 -4.14
CA GLY A 224 25.44 13.95 -2.74
C GLY A 224 24.27 14.72 -2.13
N SER A 225 24.16 14.68 -0.82
CA SER A 225 23.27 15.59 -0.08
C SER A 225 23.76 17.04 -0.22
N VAL A 226 22.82 17.96 -0.41
CA VAL A 226 23.10 19.40 -0.48
C VAL A 226 22.34 20.13 0.62
N ALA A 227 23.00 21.13 1.22
CA ALA A 227 22.37 21.98 2.20
C ALA A 227 21.38 22.93 1.49
N HIS A 228 20.26 23.21 2.14
CA HIS A 228 19.26 24.15 1.63
C HIS A 228 18.73 25.06 2.74
N SER A 229 18.16 26.18 2.34
CA SER A 229 17.49 27.17 3.17
C SER A 229 16.03 27.29 2.73
N ASP A 230 15.15 27.67 3.65
CA ASP A 230 13.72 27.89 3.40
C ASP A 230 13.41 29.25 2.75
N ASP A 231 14.28 30.25 2.95
CA ASP A 231 14.09 31.62 2.45
C ASP A 231 15.32 32.22 1.74
N GLY A 232 16.46 31.50 1.74
CA GLY A 232 17.73 31.97 1.17
C GLY A 232 18.50 32.94 2.07
N VAL A 233 18.05 33.15 3.31
CA VAL A 233 18.69 34.01 4.31
C VAL A 233 19.00 33.22 5.58
N HIS A 234 18.08 32.35 6.00
CA HIS A 234 18.27 31.40 7.08
C HIS A 234 19.38 30.38 6.76
N PRO A 235 19.95 29.72 7.80
CA PRO A 235 21.06 28.79 7.62
C PRO A 235 20.77 27.69 6.60
N PHE A 236 21.78 27.37 5.79
CA PHE A 236 21.71 26.23 4.88
C PHE A 236 21.98 24.94 5.66
N LEU A 237 20.97 24.07 5.73
CA LEU A 237 21.01 22.82 6.48
C LEU A 237 20.85 21.62 5.55
N VAL A 238 21.57 20.54 5.83
CA VAL A 238 21.35 19.24 5.17
C VAL A 238 20.19 18.55 5.88
N THR A 239 18.99 18.70 5.33
CA THR A 239 17.74 18.17 5.89
C THR A 239 16.72 17.88 4.78
N ASN A 240 15.51 17.45 5.14
CA ASN A 240 14.40 17.22 4.20
C ASN A 240 13.60 18.49 3.90
N LEU A 241 12.62 18.38 3.00
CA LEU A 241 11.79 19.51 2.58
C LEU A 241 10.80 20.00 3.65
N ASN A 242 10.77 19.46 4.88
CA ASN A 242 10.05 20.15 5.97
C ASN A 242 10.71 21.48 6.32
N TYR A 243 12.01 21.65 6.01
CA TYR A 243 12.72 22.90 6.15
C TYR A 243 12.65 23.70 4.84
N SER A 244 11.44 24.07 4.44
CA SER A 244 11.18 24.82 3.22
C SER A 244 10.01 25.78 3.42
N THR A 245 9.82 26.72 2.49
CA THR A 245 8.66 27.60 2.49
C THR A 245 7.60 27.07 1.53
N MET A 246 6.34 27.02 1.94
CA MET A 246 5.25 26.64 1.03
C MET A 246 4.92 27.76 0.04
N GLU A 247 4.77 27.39 -1.23
CA GLU A 247 4.22 28.26 -2.28
C GLU A 247 3.07 27.54 -2.99
N GLY A 248 1.84 27.87 -2.60
CA GLY A 248 0.68 27.09 -2.99
C GLY A 248 0.75 25.68 -2.41
N THR A 249 0.74 24.66 -3.28
CA THR A 249 0.92 23.25 -2.92
C THR A 249 2.37 22.77 -3.00
N ASN A 250 3.29 23.63 -3.44
CA ASN A 250 4.68 23.30 -3.70
C ASN A 250 5.59 23.72 -2.54
N GLN A 251 6.79 23.13 -2.49
CA GLN A 251 7.85 23.51 -1.56
C GLN A 251 8.87 24.39 -2.27
N VAL A 252 9.32 25.46 -1.62
CA VAL A 252 10.36 26.36 -2.12
C VAL A 252 11.59 26.22 -1.26
N ILE A 253 12.71 25.88 -1.90
CA ILE A 253 14.01 25.78 -1.26
C ILE A 253 15.03 26.66 -1.97
N TYR A 254 16.04 27.06 -1.23
CA TYR A 254 17.19 27.79 -1.74
C TYR A 254 18.42 26.93 -1.53
N VAL A 255 19.23 26.75 -2.57
CA VAL A 255 20.52 26.04 -2.49
C VAL A 255 21.64 26.96 -2.94
N GLU A 256 22.81 26.82 -2.34
CA GLU A 256 23.98 27.58 -2.76
C GLU A 256 24.39 27.18 -4.19
N ALA A 257 24.62 28.18 -5.02
CA ALA A 257 25.07 28.05 -6.40
C ALA A 257 26.33 28.90 -6.67
N THR A 258 27.05 29.31 -5.62
CA THR A 258 28.31 30.05 -5.71
C THR A 258 29.48 29.08 -5.96
N GLY A 259 30.00 29.03 -7.19
CA GLY A 259 31.27 28.35 -7.48
C GLY A 259 31.28 27.51 -8.75
N SER A 260 30.66 26.32 -8.74
CA SER A 260 30.73 25.35 -9.85
C SER A 260 29.34 25.01 -10.40
N GLN A 261 29.28 24.58 -11.67
CA GLN A 261 28.05 24.08 -12.29
C GLN A 261 27.59 22.83 -11.52
N GLY A 262 26.58 22.99 -10.67
CA GLY A 262 25.91 21.90 -9.97
C GLY A 262 24.59 21.58 -10.66
N PHE A 263 24.32 20.29 -10.84
CA PHE A 263 23.00 19.78 -11.16
C PHE A 263 22.28 19.47 -9.86
N PHE A 264 20.99 19.78 -9.79
CA PHE A 264 20.15 19.53 -8.62
C PHE A 264 19.03 18.56 -8.96
N ARG A 265 18.66 17.73 -7.99
CA ARG A 265 17.44 16.91 -8.03
C ARG A 265 16.86 16.77 -6.63
N ILE A 266 15.66 16.21 -6.56
CA ILE A 266 15.06 15.79 -5.30
C ILE A 266 15.15 14.27 -5.20
N GLY A 267 15.80 13.78 -4.15
CA GLY A 267 15.86 12.37 -3.78
C GLY A 267 14.82 12.04 -2.70
N GLY A 268 14.64 10.75 -2.42
CA GLY A 268 13.91 10.29 -1.23
C GLY A 268 14.83 10.10 -0.02
N ALA A 269 14.23 9.77 1.12
CA ALA A 269 14.94 9.43 2.35
C ALA A 269 15.96 8.29 2.10
N GLU A 270 17.16 8.43 2.65
CA GLU A 270 18.21 7.41 2.63
C GLU A 270 18.20 6.57 3.90
#